data_AF-A0A8S0FXU8-F1
#
_entry.id   AF-A0A8S0FXU8-F1
#
_cell.length_a   1.000
_cell.length_b   1.000
_cell.length_c   1.000
_cell.angle_alpha   90.00
_cell.angle_beta   90.00
_cell.angle_gamma   90.00
#
_symmetry.space_group_name_H-M   'P 1'
#
loop_
_entity.id
_entity.type
_entity.pdbx_description
1 polymer ?
#
loop_
_entity_poly.entity_id
_entity_poly.type
_entity_poly.pdbx_seq_one_letter_code
_entity_poly.pdbx_strand_id
1 'polypeptide(L)'
;MQQNTGANNIVATTQNGYKPGDLVSYQINDDGTVVGNYSNEQTQLLGQIVLANFANNEGLASEGDNVWSATQSSGVALLGTAGTGNFGTLTNGALEASNVDLSKELVNMIVAQRNYQSNAQTIKTQDQILNTLVNLR
;
A
#
# COMPACT_ATOMS: atom_id res chain seq x y z
N MET A 1 46.49 -28.19 0.76
CA MET A 1 47.38 -28.76 1.80
C MET A 1 47.85 -30.10 1.31
N GLN A 2 49.17 -30.35 1.22
CA GLN A 2 49.71 -31.64 0.80
C GLN A 2 50.31 -32.34 2.03
N GLN A 3 49.49 -33.09 2.74
CA GLN A 3 49.96 -34.14 3.66
C GLN A 3 50.00 -35.46 2.88
N ASN A 4 50.92 -36.36 3.22
CA ASN A 4 51.04 -37.67 2.59
C ASN A 4 49.84 -38.56 2.99
N THR A 5 48.75 -38.49 2.21
CA THR A 5 47.48 -39.20 2.46
C THR A 5 47.35 -40.49 1.64
N GLY A 6 48.44 -41.01 1.08
CA GLY A 6 48.43 -42.23 0.26
C GLY A 6 47.99 -41.99 -1.19
N ALA A 7 46.68 -41.98 -1.45
CA ALA A 7 46.13 -41.84 -2.81
C ALA A 7 45.68 -40.39 -3.11
N ASN A 8 45.74 -40.01 -4.38
CA ASN A 8 45.27 -38.71 -4.84
C ASN A 8 43.75 -38.66 -4.84
N ASN A 9 43.18 -37.81 -3.99
CA ASN A 9 41.73 -37.61 -3.88
C ASN A 9 41.37 -36.19 -4.31
N ILE A 10 40.38 -36.05 -5.19
CA ILE A 10 39.82 -34.75 -5.55
C ILE A 10 38.86 -34.33 -4.43
N VAL A 11 39.22 -33.28 -3.70
CA VAL A 11 38.49 -32.85 -2.49
C VAL A 11 37.31 -31.93 -2.83
N ALA A 12 37.42 -31.10 -3.87
CA ALA A 12 36.34 -30.26 -4.35
C ALA A 12 36.51 -29.97 -5.83
N THR A 13 35.40 -29.93 -6.56
CA THR A 13 35.32 -29.44 -7.93
C THR A 13 34.28 -28.34 -7.97
N THR A 14 34.57 -27.24 -8.66
CA THR A 14 33.64 -26.15 -8.89
C THR A 14 33.59 -25.83 -10.37
N GLN A 15 32.38 -25.58 -10.88
CA GLN A 15 32.15 -25.16 -12.25
C GLN A 15 30.96 -24.20 -12.23
N ASN A 16 31.03 -23.13 -13.04
CA ASN A 16 30.01 -22.08 -13.14
C ASN A 16 29.16 -22.17 -14.41
N GLY A 17 29.30 -23.24 -15.18
CA GLY A 17 28.49 -23.51 -16.37
C GLY A 17 27.19 -24.23 -16.00
N TYR A 18 26.09 -23.80 -16.59
CA TYR A 18 24.77 -24.40 -16.41
C TYR A 18 24.06 -24.56 -17.76
N LYS A 19 23.19 -25.57 -17.86
CA LYS A 19 22.33 -25.76 -19.03
C LYS A 19 21.26 -24.66 -19.10
N PRO A 20 20.71 -24.36 -20.28
CA PRO A 20 19.49 -23.56 -20.38
C PRO A 20 18.36 -24.20 -19.57
N GLY A 21 17.49 -23.37 -19.00
CA GLY A 21 16.33 -23.81 -18.23
C GLY A 21 15.13 -22.90 -18.53
N ASP A 22 13.94 -23.44 -18.30
CA ASP A 22 12.68 -22.73 -18.43
C ASP A 22 12.24 -22.20 -17.06
N LEU A 23 11.43 -21.14 -17.04
CA LEU A 23 10.92 -20.55 -15.80
C LEU A 23 9.94 -21.52 -15.12
N VAL A 24 10.19 -21.83 -13.85
CA VAL A 24 9.37 -22.74 -13.03
C VAL A 24 8.47 -21.98 -12.08
N SER A 25 8.99 -20.96 -11.40
CA SER A 25 8.24 -20.13 -10.47
C SER A 25 8.82 -18.73 -10.39
N TYR A 26 8.07 -17.80 -9.81
CA TYR A 26 8.57 -16.48 -9.46
C TYR A 26 8.12 -16.13 -8.05
N GLN A 27 8.86 -15.25 -7.40
CA GLN A 27 8.50 -14.67 -6.11
C GLN A 27 8.88 -13.20 -6.07
N ILE A 28 8.22 -12.46 -5.18
CA ILE A 28 8.53 -11.07 -4.88
C ILE A 28 9.16 -11.05 -3.49
N ASN A 29 10.36 -10.48 -3.40
CA ASN A 29 11.07 -10.30 -2.14
C ASN A 29 10.64 -8.98 -1.46
N ASP A 30 11.02 -8.81 -0.20
CA ASP A 30 10.59 -7.68 0.64
C ASP A 30 11.17 -6.31 0.20
N ASP A 31 12.22 -6.34 -0.64
CA ASP A 31 12.81 -5.16 -1.30
C ASP A 31 12.11 -4.80 -2.64
N GLY A 32 11.04 -5.51 -2.98
CA GLY A 32 10.27 -5.35 -4.21
C GLY A 32 10.92 -6.00 -5.43
N THR A 33 12.01 -6.74 -5.27
CA THR A 33 12.63 -7.48 -6.39
C THR A 33 11.79 -8.69 -6.76
N VAL A 34 11.54 -8.84 -8.06
CA VAL A 34 10.87 -10.01 -8.63
C VAL A 34 11.95 -10.96 -9.12
N VAL A 35 12.02 -12.15 -8.51
CA VAL A 35 13.01 -13.17 -8.86
C VAL A 35 12.31 -14.40 -9.44
N GLY A 36 12.84 -14.91 -10.55
CA GLY A 36 12.38 -16.12 -11.22
C GLY A 36 13.29 -17.30 -10.92
N ASN A 37 12.72 -18.45 -10.57
CA ASN A 37 13.42 -19.71 -10.38
C ASN A 37 13.25 -20.57 -11.64
N TYR A 38 14.36 -21.10 -12.15
CA TYR A 38 14.43 -21.84 -13.41
C TYR A 38 14.71 -23.33 -13.20
N SER A 39 14.37 -24.16 -14.19
CA SER A 39 14.55 -25.62 -14.14
C SER A 39 16.01 -26.10 -14.19
N ASN A 40 16.95 -25.18 -14.36
CA ASN A 40 18.39 -25.39 -14.31
C ASN A 40 19.02 -25.00 -12.94
N GLU A 41 18.19 -24.90 -11.90
CA GLU A 41 18.60 -24.56 -10.53
C GLU A 41 19.21 -23.15 -10.40
N GLN A 42 18.93 -22.28 -11.37
CA GLN A 42 19.32 -20.87 -11.31
C GLN A 42 18.13 -20.00 -10.89
N THR A 43 18.43 -18.95 -10.13
CA THR A 43 17.49 -17.87 -9.82
C THR A 43 17.98 -16.59 -10.49
N GLN A 44 17.09 -15.87 -11.16
CA GLN A 44 17.42 -14.65 -11.88
C GLN A 44 16.50 -13.50 -11.45
N LEU A 45 17.07 -12.30 -11.30
CA LEU A 45 16.32 -11.07 -11.13
C LEU A 45 15.59 -10.71 -12.43
N LEU A 46 14.28 -10.55 -12.36
CA LEU A 46 13.42 -10.19 -13.49
C LEU A 46 13.10 -8.69 -13.52
N GLY A 47 13.05 -8.05 -12.35
CA GLY A 47 12.76 -6.63 -12.22
C GLY A 47 12.57 -6.21 -10.76
N GLN A 48 12.25 -4.93 -10.55
CA GLN A 48 11.99 -4.38 -9.23
C GLN A 48 10.82 -3.41 -9.26
N ILE A 49 9.94 -3.49 -8.28
CA ILE A 49 8.82 -2.57 -8.10
C ILE A 49 9.35 -1.24 -7.56
N VAL A 50 8.99 -0.15 -8.23
CA VAL A 50 9.31 1.22 -7.79
C VAL A 50 8.13 1.76 -7.00
N LEU A 51 8.42 2.40 -5.87
CA LEU A 51 7.44 3.07 -5.03
C LEU A 51 7.48 4.58 -5.28
N ALA A 52 6.35 5.24 -5.08
CA ALA A 52 6.23 6.69 -5.15
C ALA A 52 5.81 7.23 -3.78
N ASN A 53 6.44 8.34 -3.37
CA ASN A 53 6.06 9.10 -2.18
C ASN A 53 5.80 10.55 -2.59
N PHE A 54 4.91 11.22 -1.88
CA PHE A 54 4.51 12.60 -2.15
C PHE A 54 4.76 13.45 -0.92
N ALA A 55 5.06 14.74 -1.11
CA ALA A 55 5.30 15.64 0.01
C ALA A 55 4.02 15.91 0.82
N ASN A 56 2.85 15.84 0.18
CA ASN A 56 1.55 16.05 0.81
C ASN A 56 0.51 15.03 0.32
N ASN A 57 0.21 14.03 1.16
CA ASN A 57 -0.74 12.95 0.86
C ASN A 57 -2.18 13.45 0.71
N GLU A 58 -2.60 14.42 1.54
CA GLU A 58 -3.96 15.00 1.49
C GLU A 58 -4.21 15.83 0.22
N GLY A 59 -3.15 16.14 -0.53
CA GLY A 59 -3.24 16.82 -1.82
C GLY A 59 -3.56 15.90 -2.99
N LEU A 60 -3.56 14.58 -2.82
CA LEU A 60 -3.84 13.63 -3.88
C LEU A 60 -5.33 13.62 -4.25
N ALA A 61 -5.65 13.52 -5.53
CA ALA A 61 -7.02 13.39 -5.98
C ALA A 61 -7.38 11.90 -6.11
N SER A 62 -8.54 11.51 -5.58
CA SER A 62 -9.07 10.16 -5.75
C SER A 62 -9.74 10.05 -7.11
N GLU A 63 -9.31 9.07 -7.92
CA GLU A 63 -9.86 8.79 -9.25
C GLU A 63 -10.90 7.65 -9.22
N GLY A 64 -11.21 7.13 -8.02
CA GLY A 64 -12.04 5.92 -7.85
C GLY A 64 -11.20 4.64 -7.77
N ASP A 65 -11.82 3.49 -7.60
CA ASP A 65 -11.18 2.15 -7.61
C ASP A 65 -9.89 2.00 -6.77
N ASN A 66 -9.78 2.76 -5.67
CA ASN A 66 -8.59 2.83 -4.80
C ASN A 66 -7.32 3.35 -5.49
N VAL A 67 -7.46 4.12 -6.57
CA VAL A 67 -6.36 4.80 -7.25
C VAL A 67 -6.38 6.32 -7.02
N TRP A 68 -5.18 6.89 -6.95
CA TRP A 68 -4.97 8.32 -6.73
C TRP A 68 -4.11 8.95 -7.83
N SER A 69 -4.39 10.20 -8.18
CA SER A 69 -3.63 11.00 -9.12
C SER A 69 -2.91 12.15 -8.42
N ALA A 70 -1.72 12.49 -8.93
CA ALA A 70 -0.92 13.61 -8.42
C ALA A 70 -1.55 14.95 -8.84
N THR A 71 -1.64 15.88 -7.90
CA THR A 71 -2.13 17.24 -8.15
C THR A 71 -1.04 18.27 -7.89
N GLN A 72 -1.32 19.54 -8.21
CA GLN A 72 -0.42 20.65 -7.85
C GLN A 72 -0.21 20.76 -6.32
N SER A 73 -1.20 20.35 -5.52
CA SER A 73 -1.15 20.43 -4.05
C SER A 73 -0.36 19.27 -3.41
N SER A 74 -0.32 18.10 -4.06
CA SER A 74 0.47 16.95 -3.57
C SER A 74 1.97 17.08 -3.84
N GLY A 75 2.33 17.90 -4.84
CA GLY A 75 3.68 18.01 -5.36
C GLY A 75 4.03 16.88 -6.33
N VAL A 76 5.31 16.82 -6.71
CA VAL A 76 5.83 15.81 -7.65
C VAL A 76 6.04 14.47 -6.96
N ALA A 77 5.85 13.37 -7.71
CA ALA A 77 6.13 12.03 -7.22
C ALA A 77 7.64 11.84 -7.01
N LEU A 78 8.04 11.52 -5.78
CA LEU A 78 9.39 11.08 -5.47
C LEU A 78 9.45 9.56 -5.61
N LEU A 79 10.21 9.07 -6.58
CA LEU A 79 10.36 7.64 -6.84
C LEU A 79 11.52 7.05 -6.03
N GLY A 80 11.37 5.80 -5.60
CA GLY A 80 12.44 5.07 -4.92
C GLY A 80 12.15 3.58 -4.79
N THR A 81 13.07 2.87 -4.16
CA THR A 81 13.00 1.41 -3.94
C THR A 81 12.52 1.09 -2.53
N ALA A 82 11.78 -0.01 -2.38
CA ALA A 82 11.33 -0.49 -1.07
C ALA A 82 12.54 -0.77 -0.13
N GLY A 83 12.36 -0.51 1.17
CA GLY A 83 13.38 -0.73 2.19
C GLY A 83 14.53 0.29 2.21
N THR A 84 14.44 1.38 1.44
CA THR A 84 15.49 2.42 1.38
C THR A 84 14.92 3.82 1.65
N GLY A 85 15.70 4.67 2.33
CA GLY A 85 15.31 6.06 2.59
C GLY A 85 14.02 6.19 3.39
N ASN A 86 13.03 6.92 2.85
CA ASN A 86 11.72 7.14 3.49
C ASN A 86 10.64 6.15 3.01
N PHE A 87 11.03 5.08 2.32
CA PHE A 87 10.12 4.04 1.85
C PHE A 87 10.10 2.85 2.81
N GLY A 88 8.92 2.28 3.03
CA GLY A 88 8.74 1.04 3.79
C GLY A 88 9.24 -0.19 3.02
N THR A 89 9.22 -1.34 3.69
CA THR A 89 9.45 -2.65 3.07
C THR A 89 8.15 -3.21 2.51
N LEU A 90 8.25 -4.12 1.55
CA LEU A 90 7.11 -4.89 1.06
C LEU A 90 7.01 -6.21 1.83
N THR A 91 5.79 -6.73 1.96
CA THR A 91 5.54 -8.05 2.53
C THR A 91 4.77 -8.87 1.50
N ASN A 92 5.34 -9.98 1.04
CA ASN A 92 4.67 -10.84 0.09
C ASN A 92 3.50 -11.61 0.73
N GLY A 93 2.47 -11.91 -0.08
CA GLY A 93 1.31 -12.71 0.36
C GLY A 93 0.39 -12.04 1.38
N ALA A 94 0.60 -10.76 1.73
CA ALA A 94 -0.25 -10.00 2.64
C ALA A 94 -1.05 -8.92 1.88
N LEU A 95 -2.23 -8.57 2.41
CA LEU A 95 -3.03 -7.44 1.94
C LEU A 95 -3.23 -6.45 3.10
N GLU A 96 -3.25 -5.16 2.78
CA GLU A 96 -3.54 -4.10 3.75
C GLU A 96 -5.04 -4.06 4.05
N ALA A 97 -5.38 -4.00 5.34
CA ALA A 97 -6.76 -3.90 5.80
C ALA A 97 -7.24 -2.43 5.80
N SER A 98 -8.55 -2.24 5.76
CA SER A 98 -9.15 -0.91 5.95
C SER A 98 -8.75 -0.36 7.33
N ASN A 99 -8.39 0.93 7.36
CA ASN A 99 -8.07 1.66 8.58
C ASN A 99 -9.31 2.17 9.34
N VAL A 100 -10.53 1.85 8.86
CA VAL A 100 -11.79 2.35 9.43
C VAL A 100 -12.28 1.46 10.57
N ASP A 101 -12.51 2.06 11.74
CA ASP A 101 -13.21 1.42 12.86
C ASP A 101 -14.71 1.72 12.80
N LEU A 102 -15.50 0.69 12.48
CA LEU A 102 -16.94 0.79 12.33
C LEU A 102 -17.66 1.26 13.59
N SER A 103 -17.16 0.90 14.78
CA SER A 103 -17.83 1.27 16.04
C SER A 103 -17.73 2.77 16.26
N LYS A 104 -16.56 3.34 15.99
CA LYS A 104 -16.32 4.78 16.05
C LYS A 104 -17.13 5.54 15.00
N GLU A 105 -17.15 5.04 13.76
CA GLU A 105 -17.90 5.68 12.68
C GLU A 105 -19.42 5.66 12.92
N LEU A 106 -19.95 4.59 13.54
CA LEU A 106 -21.36 4.53 13.92
C LEU A 106 -21.71 5.59 14.98
N VAL A 107 -20.84 5.81 15.97
CA VAL A 107 -21.05 6.87 16.98
C VAL A 107 -21.01 8.25 16.32
N ASN A 108 -20.04 8.50 15.43
CA ASN A 108 -19.96 9.75 14.67
C ASN A 108 -21.24 10.00 13.86
N MET A 109 -21.79 8.96 13.23
CA MET A 109 -23.06 9.05 12.51
C MET A 109 -24.22 9.43 13.44
N ILE A 110 -24.32 8.83 14.62
CA ILE A 110 -25.37 9.16 15.61
C ILE A 110 -25.25 10.61 16.07
N VAL A 111 -24.02 11.09 16.30
CA VAL A 111 -23.77 12.49 16.67
C VAL A 111 -24.19 13.43 15.55
N ALA A 112 -23.80 13.15 14.30
CA ALA A 112 -24.20 13.95 13.14
C ALA A 112 -25.73 13.98 12.96
N GLN A 113 -26.42 12.86 13.15
CA GLN A 113 -27.87 12.78 13.10
C GLN A 113 -28.55 13.60 14.21
N ARG A 114 -28.04 13.54 15.45
CA ARG A 114 -28.55 14.37 16.56
C ARG A 114 -28.34 15.85 16.31
N ASN A 115 -27.18 16.23 15.77
CA ASN A 115 -26.91 17.63 15.39
C ASN A 115 -27.89 18.11 14.33
N TYR A 116 -28.17 17.29 13.31
CA TYR A 116 -29.16 17.59 12.30
C TYR A 116 -30.58 17.75 12.88
N GLN A 117 -31.00 16.84 13.77
CA GLN A 117 -32.31 16.90 14.43
C GLN A 117 -32.44 18.17 15.30
N SER A 118 -31.39 18.53 16.03
CA SER A 118 -31.34 19.75 16.84
C SER A 118 -31.53 20.99 15.96
N ASN A 119 -30.76 21.08 14.87
CA ASN A 119 -30.85 22.19 13.92
C ASN A 119 -32.25 22.28 13.26
N ALA A 120 -32.84 21.14 12.90
CA ALA A 120 -34.18 21.09 12.32
C ALA A 120 -35.26 21.55 13.31
N GLN A 121 -35.09 21.28 14.61
CA GLN A 121 -36.03 21.72 15.63
C GLN A 121 -36.00 23.24 15.79
N THR A 122 -34.81 23.88 15.74
CA THR A 122 -34.69 25.34 15.74
C THR A 122 -35.47 25.97 14.59
N ILE A 123 -35.37 25.41 13.38
CA ILE A 123 -36.12 25.88 12.20
C ILE A 123 -37.63 25.78 12.44
N LYS A 124 -38.13 24.63 12.92
CA LYS A 124 -39.57 24.46 13.23
C LYS A 124 -40.07 25.50 14.24
N THR A 125 -39.31 25.75 15.30
CA THR A 125 -39.71 26.75 16.30
C THR A 125 -39.73 28.16 15.71
N GLN A 126 -38.79 28.49 14.83
CA GLN A 126 -38.75 29.77 14.16
C GLN A 126 -39.94 29.94 13.20
N ASP A 127 -40.28 28.92 12.42
CA ASP A 127 -41.45 28.93 11.53
C ASP A 127 -42.77 29.11 12.30
N GLN A 128 -42.91 28.47 13.46
CA GLN A 128 -44.09 28.63 14.32
C GLN A 128 -44.24 30.07 14.83
N ILE A 129 -43.15 30.70 15.25
CA ILE A 129 -43.16 32.11 15.71
C ILE A 129 -43.47 33.06 14.55
N LEU A 130 -42.94 32.80 13.36
CA LEU A 130 -43.25 33.61 12.17
C LEU A 130 -44.72 33.48 11.76
N ASN A 131 -45.29 32.28 11.83
CA ASN A 131 -46.69 32.06 11.51
C ASN A 131 -47.63 32.78 12.50
N THR A 132 -47.33 32.76 13.79
CA THR A 132 -48.13 33.48 14.80
C THR A 132 -48.04 35.00 14.61
N LEU A 133 -46.89 35.54 14.23
CA LEU A 133 -46.72 36.95 13.89
C LEU A 133 -47.61 37.39 12.72
N VAL A 134 -47.70 36.57 11.66
CA VAL A 134 -48.52 36.88 10.47
C VAL A 134 -50.02 36.87 10.77
N ASN A 135 -50.47 35.98 11.66
CA ASN A 135 -51.88 35.84 12.04
C ASN A 135 -52.36 36.88 13.07
N LEU A 136 -51.48 37.73 13.60
CA LEU A 136 -51.84 38.79 14.56
C LEU A 136 -52.32 40.11 13.89
N ARG A 137 -52.61 40.07 12.59
CA ARG A 137 -53.11 41.22 11.80
C ARG A 137 -54.63 41.25 11.67
#